data_AF-A0A3D3JVD2-F1
#
_entry.id   AF-A0A3D3JVD2-F1
#
_cell.length_a   1.000
_cell.length_b   1.000
_cell.length_c   1.000
_cell.angle_alpha   90.00
_cell.angle_beta   90.00
_cell.angle_gamma   90.00
#
_symmetry.space_group_name_H-M   'P 1'
#
loop_
_entity.id
_entity.type
_entity.pdbx_description
1 polymer ?
#
loop_
_entity_poly.entity_id
_entity_poly.type
_entity_poly.pdbx_seq_one_letter_code
_entity_poly.pdbx_strand_id
1 'polypeptide(L)'
;MKLAIHAAATLLLAQVTICLVGSTGIYDLDPEHPWNRLHAELLVRTFPNGNTYGHDLLDPLLWADALLDETPFPRKLAVLDAFIADDAEKLIDAPNARAVLQHDLWSVYDWLAGTADEWPVGYVERARQLQRRLVIIIQRLAMSPKQVAALTANYPAAVDAIDGLPDDLFEGAWVAIGDTSNRGLASRAHVNMAGGRSVFVILMHLPDGRDATRSYLSTFRAEEKDLPTGARLALVRQLLVIDDAGVVRQTPLVESVHLSTYTTAPPQPAAFLMSRRLLLAGIAGGLAAVQVDARSFTRGPEAYTDDPFREPAASPFRQGPPFKVLASCADCHHAAGVQSMLSARRGHLGLDVLIGPGIAESTWSAEVRGAIDWKRSRYDWGLLSGMLDGL
;
A
#
# COMPACT_ATOMS: atom_id res chain seq x y z
N MET A 1 -37.95 -10.50 -25.21
CA MET A 1 -36.98 -9.39 -25.43
C MET A 1 -36.65 -8.65 -24.12
N LYS A 2 -36.37 -9.39 -23.03
CA LYS A 2 -35.94 -8.87 -21.72
C LYS A 2 -34.88 -9.75 -21.03
N LEU A 3 -34.37 -10.78 -21.72
CA LEU A 3 -33.37 -11.72 -21.18
C LEU A 3 -31.97 -11.57 -21.82
N ALA A 4 -31.77 -10.60 -22.72
CA ALA A 4 -30.50 -10.42 -23.43
C ALA A 4 -29.61 -9.29 -22.86
N ILE A 5 -30.08 -8.56 -21.83
CA ILE A 5 -29.35 -7.40 -21.27
C ILE A 5 -28.58 -7.75 -19.99
N HIS A 6 -28.89 -8.88 -19.32
CA HIS A 6 -28.17 -9.29 -18.10
C HIS A 6 -26.92 -10.15 -18.38
N ALA A 7 -26.76 -10.70 -19.59
CA ALA A 7 -25.59 -11.54 -19.93
C ALA A 7 -24.38 -10.73 -20.44
N ALA A 8 -24.54 -9.44 -20.72
CA ALA A 8 -23.45 -8.57 -21.18
C ALA A 8 -22.67 -7.89 -20.02
N ALA A 9 -23.23 -7.88 -18.81
CA ALA A 9 -22.56 -7.35 -17.62
C ALA A 9 -21.67 -8.39 -16.90
N THR A 10 -21.95 -9.68 -17.09
CA THR A 10 -21.19 -10.79 -16.46
C THR A 10 -19.96 -11.22 -17.30
N LEU A 11 -19.81 -10.71 -18.53
CA LEU A 11 -18.71 -11.08 -19.43
C LEU A 11 -17.60 -10.03 -19.55
N LEU A 12 -17.58 -9.01 -18.67
CA LEU A 12 -16.48 -8.05 -18.51
C LEU A 12 -15.65 -8.27 -17.24
N LEU A 13 -15.91 -9.37 -16.51
CA LEU A 13 -15.20 -9.78 -15.29
C LEU A 13 -14.20 -10.93 -15.51
N ALA A 14 -13.93 -11.29 -16.77
CA ALA A 14 -12.88 -12.24 -17.12
C ALA A 14 -11.85 -11.55 -18.01
N GLN A 15 -10.59 -11.57 -17.57
CA GLN A 15 -9.39 -11.04 -18.23
C GLN A 15 -9.12 -9.53 -18.07
N VAL A 16 -8.87 -9.10 -16.83
CA VAL A 16 -7.91 -8.01 -16.64
C VAL A 16 -6.51 -8.61 -16.76
N THR A 17 -6.07 -8.76 -18.00
CA THR A 17 -4.63 -8.79 -18.28
C THR A 17 -4.08 -7.44 -17.80
N ILE A 18 -3.32 -7.42 -16.70
CA ILE A 18 -2.47 -6.27 -16.37
C ILE A 18 -1.32 -6.28 -17.37
N CYS A 19 -1.63 -5.98 -18.63
CA CYS A 19 -0.74 -5.71 -19.75
C CYS A 19 -1.64 -5.38 -20.96
N LEU A 20 -1.47 -4.19 -21.53
CA LEU A 20 -1.99 -3.74 -22.84
C LEU A 20 -3.46 -3.32 -22.89
N VAL A 21 -3.76 -2.15 -22.31
CA VAL A 21 -4.76 -1.22 -22.86
C VAL A 21 -4.10 0.15 -22.95
N GLY A 22 -4.27 0.84 -24.08
CA GLY A 22 -3.54 2.04 -24.49
C GLY A 22 -3.56 3.21 -23.50
N SER A 23 -2.70 4.19 -23.81
CA SER A 23 -2.25 5.38 -23.06
C SER A 23 -3.34 6.33 -22.54
N THR A 24 -4.32 5.82 -21.82
CA THR A 24 -5.24 6.62 -21.01
C THR A 24 -4.59 6.83 -19.65
N GLY A 25 -4.43 8.09 -19.25
CA GLY A 25 -3.89 8.44 -17.95
C GLY A 25 -4.78 7.92 -16.80
N ILE A 26 -4.21 7.85 -15.60
CA ILE A 26 -4.90 7.31 -14.41
C ILE A 26 -5.87 8.34 -13.83
N TYR A 27 -5.46 9.61 -13.83
CA TYR A 27 -6.19 10.69 -13.18
C TYR A 27 -7.10 11.45 -14.13
N ASP A 28 -6.72 11.53 -15.41
CA ASP A 28 -7.46 12.22 -16.46
C ASP A 28 -7.37 11.46 -17.78
N LEU A 29 -8.36 11.65 -18.66
CA LEU A 29 -8.37 11.08 -20.00
C LEU A 29 -7.26 11.65 -20.90
N ASP A 30 -6.87 12.92 -20.68
CA ASP A 30 -5.73 13.53 -21.33
C ASP A 30 -4.42 12.97 -20.71
N PRO A 31 -3.62 12.19 -21.46
CA PRO A 31 -2.34 11.68 -20.95
C PRO A 31 -1.36 12.80 -20.58
N GLU A 32 -1.49 13.99 -21.17
CA GLU A 32 -0.63 15.15 -20.89
C GLU A 32 -1.16 16.01 -19.73
N HIS A 33 -2.29 15.63 -19.12
CA HIS A 33 -2.81 16.29 -17.94
C HIS A 33 -1.73 16.35 -16.84
N PRO A 34 -1.53 17.48 -16.13
CA PRO A 34 -0.44 17.64 -15.16
C PRO A 34 -0.33 16.52 -14.10
N TRP A 35 -1.46 15.98 -13.63
CA TRP A 35 -1.46 14.87 -12.67
C TRP A 35 -0.93 13.57 -13.28
N ASN A 36 -1.29 13.28 -14.54
CA ASN A 36 -0.80 12.10 -15.26
C ASN A 36 0.71 12.22 -15.55
N ARG A 37 1.17 13.41 -15.97
CA ARG A 37 2.60 13.67 -16.20
C ARG A 37 3.42 13.55 -14.91
N LEU A 38 2.94 14.15 -13.81
CA LEU A 38 3.59 14.04 -12.50
C LEU A 38 3.69 12.57 -12.05
N HIS A 39 2.58 11.84 -12.13
CA HIS A 39 2.54 10.41 -11.78
C HIS A 39 3.49 9.58 -12.65
N ALA A 40 3.43 9.76 -13.98
CA ALA A 40 4.27 9.02 -14.91
C ALA A 40 5.77 9.28 -14.66
N GLU A 41 6.17 10.53 -14.43
CA GLU A 41 7.58 10.86 -14.22
C GLU A 41 8.13 10.38 -12.88
N LEU A 42 7.31 10.29 -11.82
CA LEU A 42 7.80 9.91 -10.49
C LEU A 42 7.61 8.44 -10.14
N LEU A 43 6.55 7.80 -10.66
CA LEU A 43 6.07 6.50 -10.16
C LEU A 43 6.11 5.39 -11.21
N VAL A 44 6.17 5.77 -12.50
CA VAL A 44 6.26 4.81 -13.60
C VAL A 44 7.72 4.63 -14.01
N ARG A 45 8.10 3.36 -14.20
CA ARG A 45 9.44 2.95 -14.62
C ARG A 45 9.38 2.31 -16.00
N THR A 46 10.29 2.71 -16.87
CA THR A 46 10.43 2.13 -18.21
C THR A 46 11.61 1.15 -18.22
N PHE A 47 11.35 -0.08 -18.61
CA PHE A 47 12.36 -1.11 -18.82
C PHE A 47 13.16 -0.83 -20.10
N PRO A 48 14.41 -1.35 -20.23
CA PRO A 48 15.18 -1.23 -21.46
C PRO A 48 14.49 -1.81 -22.72
N ASN A 49 13.51 -2.70 -22.57
CA ASN A 49 12.72 -3.24 -23.68
C ASN A 49 11.52 -2.35 -24.08
N GLY A 50 11.35 -1.20 -23.44
CA GLY A 50 10.25 -0.25 -23.69
C GLY A 50 8.99 -0.49 -22.85
N ASN A 51 8.88 -1.60 -22.11
CA ASN A 51 7.74 -1.86 -21.25
C ASN A 51 7.73 -0.91 -20.06
N THR A 52 6.55 -0.43 -19.68
CA THR A 52 6.38 0.45 -18.51
C THR A 52 5.69 -0.28 -17.36
N TYR A 53 6.17 -0.05 -16.14
CA TYR A 53 5.66 -0.65 -14.91
C TYR A 53 5.49 0.40 -13.81
N GLY A 54 4.75 0.09 -12.75
CA GLY A 54 4.50 1.03 -11.65
C GLY A 54 3.22 1.85 -11.79
N HIS A 55 2.50 1.73 -12.91
CA HIS A 55 1.24 2.46 -13.15
C HIS A 55 0.23 2.29 -12.02
N ASP A 56 0.07 1.07 -11.51
CA ASP A 56 -1.04 0.73 -10.62
C ASP A 56 -0.60 -0.04 -9.38
N LEU A 57 0.66 0.14 -8.96
CA LEU A 57 1.23 -0.55 -7.80
C LEU A 57 0.96 0.24 -6.52
N LEU A 58 0.53 -0.43 -5.46
CA LEU A 58 0.30 0.23 -4.16
C LEU A 58 1.54 0.97 -3.68
N ASP A 59 2.70 0.32 -3.76
CA ASP A 59 3.98 0.89 -3.36
C ASP A 59 4.83 1.22 -4.60
N PRO A 60 5.44 2.41 -4.66
CA PRO A 60 6.17 2.86 -5.84
C PRO A 60 7.53 2.19 -6.02
N LEU A 61 7.98 2.17 -7.27
CA LEU A 61 9.23 1.56 -7.73
C LEU A 61 10.39 2.57 -7.66
N LEU A 62 10.92 2.81 -6.46
CA LEU A 62 11.87 3.89 -6.17
C LEU A 62 13.33 3.40 -6.06
N TRP A 63 14.21 4.02 -6.87
CA TRP A 63 15.66 3.84 -6.85
C TRP A 63 16.35 5.21 -7.02
N ALA A 64 17.57 5.34 -6.48
CA ALA A 64 18.26 6.62 -6.39
C ALA A 64 18.60 7.19 -7.75
N ASP A 65 19.19 6.38 -8.62
CA ASP A 65 19.47 6.75 -9.99
C ASP A 65 18.23 7.12 -10.79
N ALA A 66 17.15 6.36 -10.63
CA ALA A 66 15.90 6.59 -11.32
C ALA A 66 15.29 7.96 -11.01
N LEU A 67 15.61 8.55 -9.85
CA LEU A 67 15.13 9.86 -9.39
C LEU A 67 16.18 10.97 -9.47
N LEU A 68 17.46 10.66 -9.23
CA LEU A 68 18.50 11.62 -8.86
C LEU A 68 19.68 11.64 -9.83
N ASP A 69 19.74 10.76 -10.83
CA ASP A 69 20.76 10.86 -11.86
C ASP A 69 20.57 12.09 -12.74
N GLU A 70 21.68 12.51 -13.37
CA GLU A 70 21.77 13.75 -14.14
C GLU A 70 20.77 13.80 -15.30
N THR A 71 20.49 12.65 -15.92
CA THR A 71 19.58 12.54 -17.05
C THR A 71 18.10 12.64 -16.63
N PRO A 72 17.58 11.82 -15.69
CA PRO A 72 16.16 11.90 -15.31
C PRO A 72 15.82 13.11 -14.42
N PHE A 73 16.77 13.60 -13.60
CA PHE A 73 16.49 14.60 -12.58
C PHE A 73 15.88 15.92 -13.12
N PRO A 74 16.41 16.56 -14.19
CA PRO A 74 15.87 17.81 -14.70
C PRO A 74 14.40 17.72 -15.13
N ARG A 75 13.99 16.59 -15.72
CA ARG A 75 12.59 16.40 -16.13
C ARG A 75 11.66 16.29 -14.93
N LYS A 76 12.06 15.53 -13.90
CA LYS A 76 11.27 15.37 -12.66
C LYS A 76 11.10 16.69 -11.94
N LEU A 77 12.16 17.48 -11.88
CA LEU A 77 12.09 18.83 -11.31
C LEU A 77 11.15 19.72 -12.13
N ALA A 78 11.24 19.68 -13.46
CA ALA A 78 10.39 20.47 -14.34
C ALA A 78 8.90 20.13 -14.21
N VAL A 79 8.51 18.84 -14.08
CA VAL A 79 7.09 18.49 -13.89
C VAL A 79 6.55 18.90 -12.53
N LEU A 80 7.37 18.85 -11.48
CA LEU A 80 7.02 19.34 -10.15
C LEU A 80 6.85 20.87 -10.17
N ASP A 81 7.79 21.58 -10.76
CA ASP A 81 7.74 23.05 -10.88
C ASP A 81 6.53 23.50 -11.72
N ALA A 82 6.23 22.80 -12.83
CA ALA A 82 5.04 23.08 -13.65
C ALA A 82 3.73 22.82 -12.88
N PHE A 83 3.65 21.70 -12.14
CA PHE A 83 2.48 21.39 -11.32
C PHE A 83 2.19 22.50 -10.30
N ILE A 84 3.24 23.05 -9.67
CA ILE A 84 3.12 24.15 -8.71
C ILE A 84 2.77 25.47 -9.41
N ALA A 85 3.43 25.79 -10.52
CA ALA A 85 3.21 27.05 -11.24
C ALA A 85 1.79 27.18 -11.78
N ASP A 86 1.21 26.05 -12.22
CA ASP A 86 -0.11 26.01 -12.85
C ASP A 86 -1.24 25.82 -11.83
N ASP A 87 -0.95 25.78 -10.52
CA ASP A 87 -1.89 25.38 -9.47
C ASP A 87 -2.65 24.09 -9.83
N ALA A 88 -1.91 23.12 -10.36
CA ALA A 88 -2.48 21.95 -11.01
C ALA A 88 -3.31 21.09 -10.05
N GLU A 89 -3.11 21.20 -8.73
CA GLU A 89 -3.94 20.54 -7.72
C GLU A 89 -5.44 20.90 -7.81
N LYS A 90 -5.77 22.02 -8.45
CA LYS A 90 -7.15 22.52 -8.61
C LYS A 90 -7.85 22.00 -9.87
N LEU A 91 -7.11 21.34 -10.77
CA LEU A 91 -7.64 20.90 -12.07
C LEU A 91 -8.55 19.67 -11.97
N ILE A 92 -8.40 18.87 -10.91
CA ILE A 92 -9.24 17.69 -10.66
C ILE A 92 -10.00 17.87 -9.34
N ASP A 93 -11.33 17.90 -9.43
CA ASP A 93 -12.24 17.90 -8.27
C ASP A 93 -12.73 16.47 -7.96
N ALA A 94 -11.78 15.61 -7.59
CA ALA A 94 -12.06 14.22 -7.21
C ALA A 94 -11.32 13.89 -5.89
N PRO A 95 -12.02 13.93 -4.74
CA PRO A 95 -11.39 13.75 -3.42
C PRO A 95 -10.59 12.45 -3.26
N ASN A 96 -11.11 11.32 -3.79
CA ASN A 96 -10.38 10.05 -3.76
C ASN A 96 -9.09 10.11 -4.61
N ALA A 97 -9.13 10.72 -5.79
CA ALA A 97 -7.94 10.92 -6.64
C ALA A 97 -6.88 11.75 -5.91
N ARG A 98 -7.32 12.81 -5.25
CA ARG A 98 -6.48 13.71 -4.46
C ARG A 98 -5.81 12.99 -3.29
N ALA A 99 -6.55 12.16 -2.56
CA ALA A 99 -6.02 11.33 -1.48
C ALA A 99 -4.92 10.36 -1.98
N VAL A 100 -5.20 9.66 -3.09
CA VAL A 100 -4.26 8.69 -3.68
C VAL A 100 -3.00 9.39 -4.17
N LEU A 101 -3.12 10.50 -4.92
CA LEU A 101 -1.93 11.21 -5.39
C LEU A 101 -1.10 11.77 -4.23
N GLN A 102 -1.73 12.32 -3.19
CA GLN A 102 -1.00 12.80 -2.01
C GLN A 102 -0.23 11.65 -1.33
N HIS A 103 -0.87 10.50 -1.15
CA HIS A 103 -0.26 9.32 -0.55
C HIS A 103 0.95 8.81 -1.38
N ASP A 104 0.85 8.81 -2.70
CA ASP A 104 1.93 8.41 -3.59
C ASP A 104 3.13 9.37 -3.50
N LEU A 105 2.87 10.67 -3.51
CA LEU A 105 3.91 11.70 -3.38
C LEU A 105 4.55 11.70 -2.00
N TRP A 106 3.78 11.41 -0.95
CA TRP A 106 4.32 11.22 0.39
C TRP A 106 5.27 10.02 0.44
N SER A 107 4.96 8.94 -0.30
CA SER A 107 5.85 7.78 -0.41
C SER A 107 7.19 8.14 -1.06
N VAL A 108 7.18 8.96 -2.12
CA VAL A 108 8.42 9.47 -2.75
C VAL A 108 9.21 10.36 -1.79
N TYR A 109 8.53 11.25 -1.05
CA TYR A 109 9.17 12.12 -0.07
C TYR A 109 9.87 11.31 1.03
N ASP A 110 9.15 10.37 1.65
CA ASP A 110 9.66 9.54 2.74
C ASP A 110 10.90 8.75 2.29
N TRP A 111 10.84 8.20 1.07
CA TRP A 111 11.96 7.46 0.50
C TRP A 111 13.19 8.37 0.34
N LEU A 112 13.03 9.57 -0.23
CA LEU A 112 14.13 10.55 -0.36
C LEU A 112 14.69 11.00 1.00
N ALA A 113 13.84 11.06 2.04
CA ALA A 113 14.24 11.47 3.38
C ALA A 113 14.97 10.36 4.15
N GLY A 114 14.62 9.10 3.92
CA GLY A 114 15.14 7.95 4.67
C GLY A 114 16.51 7.44 4.24
N THR A 115 17.03 7.85 3.08
CA THR A 115 18.22 7.24 2.45
C THR A 115 19.35 8.24 2.15
N ALA A 116 19.25 9.48 2.64
CA ALA A 116 20.14 10.56 2.24
C ALA A 116 21.58 10.45 2.77
N ASP A 117 21.79 9.80 3.92
CA ASP A 117 23.09 9.80 4.60
C ASP A 117 24.15 8.90 3.93
N GLU A 118 23.72 7.99 3.05
CA GLU A 118 24.59 7.04 2.35
C GLU A 118 24.90 7.46 0.90
N TRP A 119 24.35 8.60 0.44
CA TRP A 119 24.42 9.01 -0.95
C TRP A 119 25.58 9.97 -1.27
N PRO A 120 26.09 9.97 -2.51
CA PRO A 120 27.00 11.02 -2.98
C PRO A 120 26.39 12.42 -2.79
N VAL A 121 27.23 13.41 -2.49
CA VAL A 121 26.79 14.81 -2.23
C VAL A 121 25.85 15.35 -3.32
N GLY A 122 26.11 15.02 -4.60
CA GLY A 122 25.25 15.43 -5.72
C GLY A 122 23.82 14.88 -5.65
N TYR A 123 23.64 13.66 -5.13
CA TYR A 123 22.31 13.07 -4.93
C TYR A 123 21.59 13.72 -3.76
N VAL A 124 22.30 14.02 -2.66
CA VAL A 124 21.70 14.68 -1.49
C VAL A 124 21.11 16.04 -1.86
N GLU A 125 21.81 16.84 -2.66
CA GLU A 125 21.29 18.15 -3.09
C GLU A 125 20.07 18.00 -4.02
N ARG A 126 20.12 17.05 -4.96
CA ARG A 126 18.97 16.76 -5.86
C ARG A 126 17.76 16.25 -5.07
N ALA A 127 17.96 15.38 -4.09
CA ALA A 127 16.91 14.88 -3.22
C ALA A 127 16.23 16.03 -2.46
N ARG A 128 17.01 16.95 -1.88
CA ARG A 128 16.49 18.16 -1.21
C ARG A 128 15.71 19.07 -2.14
N GLN A 129 16.10 19.16 -3.41
CA GLN A 129 15.35 19.93 -4.40
C GLN A 129 13.99 19.31 -4.69
N LEU A 130 13.90 17.99 -4.88
CA LEU A 130 12.63 17.30 -5.06
C LEU A 130 11.76 17.39 -3.81
N GLN A 131 12.33 17.12 -2.63
CA GLN A 131 11.63 17.21 -1.34
C GLN A 131 10.92 18.56 -1.17
N ARG A 132 11.61 19.68 -1.42
CA ARG A 132 11.03 21.03 -1.30
C ARG A 132 9.78 21.22 -2.17
N ARG A 133 9.76 20.69 -3.40
CA ARG A 133 8.57 20.76 -4.26
C ARG A 133 7.48 19.79 -3.82
N LEU A 134 7.88 18.58 -3.43
CA LEU A 134 6.95 17.56 -2.94
C LEU A 134 6.18 18.06 -1.72
N VAL A 135 6.82 18.73 -0.76
CA VAL A 135 6.11 19.31 0.41
C VAL A 135 5.04 20.30 -0.02
N ILE A 136 5.37 21.21 -0.94
CA ILE A 136 4.41 22.20 -1.47
C ILE A 136 3.21 21.49 -2.11
N ILE A 137 3.45 20.48 -2.95
CA ILE A 137 2.38 19.75 -3.63
C ILE A 137 1.56 18.91 -2.65
N ILE A 138 2.20 18.24 -1.68
CA ILE A 138 1.52 17.45 -0.64
C ILE A 138 0.59 18.36 0.17
N GLN A 139 1.06 19.54 0.59
CA GLN A 139 0.25 20.53 1.31
C GLN A 139 -0.88 21.08 0.42
N ARG A 140 -0.59 21.35 -0.85
CA ARG A 140 -1.60 21.81 -1.81
C ARG A 140 -2.64 20.76 -2.14
N LEU A 141 -2.32 19.47 -2.04
CA LEU A 141 -3.26 18.35 -2.17
C LEU A 141 -3.98 18.03 -0.86
N ALA A 142 -3.55 18.61 0.26
CA ALA A 142 -4.15 18.35 1.55
C ALA A 142 -5.63 18.76 1.57
N MET A 143 -6.39 18.01 2.36
CA MET A 143 -7.82 18.16 2.53
C MET A 143 -8.11 18.41 4.00
N SER A 144 -9.16 19.15 4.30
CA SER A 144 -9.61 19.32 5.67
C SER A 144 -9.97 17.98 6.32
N PRO A 145 -9.92 17.87 7.66
CA PRO A 145 -10.33 16.65 8.37
C PRO A 145 -11.72 16.17 7.97
N LYS A 146 -12.65 17.12 7.71
CA LYS A 146 -14.01 16.82 7.27
C LYS A 146 -14.04 16.22 5.86
N GLN A 147 -13.23 16.75 4.93
CA GLN A 147 -13.13 16.20 3.58
C GLN A 147 -12.50 14.80 3.58
N VAL A 148 -11.46 14.59 4.40
CA VAL A 148 -10.84 13.26 4.56
C VAL A 148 -11.84 12.23 5.08
N ALA A 149 -12.63 12.58 6.09
CA ALA A 149 -13.67 11.70 6.62
C ALA A 149 -14.83 11.46 5.64
N ALA A 150 -15.03 12.36 4.67
CA ALA A 150 -16.09 12.28 3.66
C ALA A 150 -15.65 11.62 2.35
N LEU A 151 -14.41 11.12 2.26
CA LEU A 151 -13.97 10.32 1.11
C LEU A 151 -14.90 9.13 0.89
N THR A 152 -15.14 8.78 -0.38
CA THR A 152 -16.03 7.67 -0.70
C THR A 152 -15.34 6.35 -0.35
N ALA A 153 -15.85 5.65 0.66
CA ALA A 153 -15.39 4.33 1.05
C ALA A 153 -15.50 3.36 -0.13
N ASN A 154 -14.45 2.59 -0.36
CA ASN A 154 -14.32 1.77 -1.55
C ASN A 154 -14.67 0.29 -1.27
N TYR A 155 -14.53 -0.15 -0.02
CA TYR A 155 -14.78 -1.54 0.37
C TYR A 155 -16.22 -2.04 0.16
N PRO A 156 -17.29 -1.28 0.49
CA PRO A 156 -18.66 -1.78 0.28
C PRO A 156 -18.95 -2.13 -1.18
N ALA A 157 -18.53 -1.25 -2.12
CA ALA A 157 -18.70 -1.50 -3.55
C ALA A 157 -17.85 -2.68 -4.06
N ALA A 158 -16.74 -3.00 -3.38
CA ALA A 158 -15.92 -4.16 -3.70
C ALA A 158 -16.58 -5.46 -3.22
N VAL A 159 -17.19 -5.48 -2.04
CA VAL A 159 -17.96 -6.62 -1.51
C VAL A 159 -19.08 -7.02 -2.47
N ASP A 160 -19.82 -6.04 -3.00
CA ASP A 160 -20.91 -6.28 -3.96
C ASP A 160 -20.42 -6.88 -5.29
N ALA A 161 -19.16 -6.62 -5.67
CA ALA A 161 -18.63 -6.90 -7.00
C ALA A 161 -17.65 -8.09 -7.05
N ILE A 162 -17.09 -8.51 -5.91
CA ILE A 162 -15.98 -9.46 -5.84
C ILE A 162 -16.30 -10.59 -4.86
N ASP A 163 -16.32 -11.81 -5.38
CA ASP A 163 -16.51 -13.00 -4.55
C ASP A 163 -15.35 -13.19 -3.54
N GLY A 164 -15.72 -13.56 -2.31
CA GLY A 164 -14.78 -13.95 -1.26
C GLY A 164 -14.37 -12.83 -0.29
N LEU A 165 -14.76 -11.58 -0.54
CA LEU A 165 -14.64 -10.49 0.44
C LEU A 165 -15.74 -10.60 1.51
N PRO A 166 -15.41 -10.53 2.82
CA PRO A 166 -16.42 -10.47 3.89
C PRO A 166 -17.15 -9.12 3.89
N ASP A 167 -18.47 -9.14 3.97
CA ASP A 167 -19.32 -7.95 4.11
C ASP A 167 -19.27 -7.34 5.52
N ASP A 168 -18.90 -8.13 6.51
CA ASP A 168 -18.89 -7.77 7.94
C ASP A 168 -17.48 -7.43 8.49
N LEU A 169 -16.50 -7.23 7.62
CA LEU A 169 -15.08 -7.12 8.01
C LEU A 169 -14.80 -5.99 9.03
N PHE A 170 -15.52 -4.87 8.93
CA PHE A 170 -15.35 -3.70 9.81
C PHE A 170 -16.42 -3.60 10.92
N GLU A 171 -17.56 -4.27 10.75
CA GLU A 171 -18.74 -4.14 11.61
C GLU A 171 -19.39 -5.52 11.81
N GLY A 172 -18.67 -6.45 12.47
CA GLY A 172 -19.12 -7.84 12.51
C GLY A 172 -18.41 -8.74 13.50
N ALA A 173 -18.28 -10.01 13.12
CA ALA A 173 -17.75 -11.06 13.99
C ALA A 173 -16.22 -11.06 14.10
N TRP A 174 -15.54 -10.24 13.29
CA TRP A 174 -14.10 -10.06 13.30
C TRP A 174 -13.62 -9.30 14.54
N VAL A 175 -12.48 -9.74 15.09
CA VAL A 175 -11.83 -9.14 16.26
C VAL A 175 -10.43 -8.69 15.88
N ALA A 176 -10.11 -7.43 16.14
CA ALA A 176 -8.77 -6.90 15.90
C ALA A 176 -7.77 -7.50 16.88
N ILE A 177 -6.57 -7.77 16.37
CA ILE A 177 -5.45 -8.32 17.13
C ILE A 177 -4.40 -7.22 17.35
N GLY A 178 -3.98 -7.06 18.60
CA GLY A 178 -2.86 -6.21 19.01
C GLY A 178 -1.72 -7.03 19.63
N ASP A 179 -0.57 -6.38 19.80
CA ASP A 179 0.62 -6.97 20.42
C ASP A 179 0.70 -6.60 21.91
N THR A 180 0.91 -7.59 22.78
CA THR A 180 1.02 -7.37 24.24
C THR A 180 2.46 -7.28 24.74
N SER A 181 3.45 -7.44 23.87
CA SER A 181 4.86 -7.55 24.24
C SER A 181 5.58 -6.21 24.48
N ASN A 182 4.84 -5.11 24.67
CA ASN A 182 5.35 -3.73 24.72
C ASN A 182 6.14 -3.31 23.46
N ARG A 183 6.07 -4.06 22.35
CA ARG A 183 6.77 -3.74 21.09
C ARG A 183 5.92 -2.91 20.13
N GLY A 184 4.66 -2.63 20.47
CA GLY A 184 3.79 -1.71 19.75
C GLY A 184 2.67 -2.43 18.99
N LEU A 185 2.68 -2.32 17.66
CA LEU A 185 1.63 -2.81 16.77
C LEU A 185 1.83 -4.29 16.40
N ALA A 186 0.74 -5.07 16.33
CA ALA A 186 0.80 -6.46 15.88
C ALA A 186 1.30 -6.61 14.43
N SER A 187 1.04 -5.58 13.61
CA SER A 187 1.40 -5.53 12.19
C SER A 187 2.67 -4.72 11.92
N ARG A 188 3.54 -4.48 12.92
CA ARG A 188 4.69 -3.56 12.83
C ARG A 188 5.59 -3.78 11.61
N ALA A 189 5.82 -5.03 11.20
CA ALA A 189 6.58 -5.33 9.99
C ALA A 189 5.93 -4.71 8.74
N HIS A 190 4.61 -4.85 8.58
CA HIS A 190 3.87 -4.27 7.45
C HIS A 190 3.82 -2.75 7.51
N VAL A 191 3.64 -2.17 8.70
CA VAL A 191 3.69 -0.71 8.91
C VAL A 191 5.06 -0.15 8.54
N ASN A 192 6.15 -0.82 8.94
CA ASN A 192 7.52 -0.48 8.51
C ASN A 192 7.63 -0.50 6.98
N MET A 193 7.06 -1.53 6.34
CA MET A 193 7.15 -1.69 4.88
C MET A 193 6.47 -0.55 4.11
N ALA A 194 5.31 -0.10 4.57
CA ALA A 194 4.63 1.08 4.01
C ALA A 194 5.16 2.41 4.59
N GLY A 195 6.26 2.39 5.36
CA GLY A 195 6.84 3.54 6.03
C GLY A 195 5.85 4.36 6.87
N GLY A 196 4.78 3.73 7.37
CA GLY A 196 3.76 4.37 8.22
C GLY A 196 2.80 5.29 7.48
N ARG A 197 2.78 5.23 6.15
CA ARG A 197 1.82 5.97 5.29
C ARG A 197 0.50 5.22 5.11
N SER A 198 0.47 3.97 5.56
CA SER A 198 -0.72 3.12 5.62
C SER A 198 -0.78 2.44 6.98
N VAL A 199 -1.99 2.22 7.48
CA VAL A 199 -2.23 1.38 8.66
C VAL A 199 -2.49 -0.05 8.22
N PHE A 200 -2.01 -1.01 9.00
CA PHE A 200 -2.31 -2.42 8.84
C PHE A 200 -3.00 -2.95 10.09
N VAL A 201 -4.19 -3.52 9.94
CA VAL A 201 -4.94 -4.14 11.04
C VAL A 201 -5.09 -5.63 10.77
N ILE A 202 -4.71 -6.45 11.74
CA ILE A 202 -4.94 -7.89 11.71
C ILE A 202 -6.26 -8.17 12.42
N LEU A 203 -7.15 -8.91 11.75
CA LEU A 203 -8.44 -9.32 12.26
C LEU A 203 -8.52 -10.84 12.30
N MET A 204 -9.10 -11.39 13.35
CA MET A 204 -9.40 -12.82 13.49
C MET A 204 -10.89 -13.06 13.55
N HIS A 205 -11.32 -14.17 12.97
CA HIS A 205 -12.68 -14.68 13.06
C HIS A 205 -12.65 -16.19 13.27
N LEU A 206 -13.13 -16.65 14.43
CA LEU A 206 -13.40 -18.08 14.67
C LEU A 206 -14.80 -18.47 14.18
N PRO A 207 -15.03 -19.73 13.75
CA PRO A 207 -16.34 -20.18 13.27
C PRO A 207 -17.49 -19.96 14.27
N ASP A 208 -17.19 -20.04 15.56
CA ASP A 208 -18.15 -19.84 16.65
C ASP A 208 -18.43 -18.35 16.96
N GLY A 209 -17.87 -17.44 16.15
CA GLY A 209 -18.17 -16.02 16.16
C GLY A 209 -17.30 -15.19 17.10
N ARG A 210 -17.78 -13.96 17.35
CA ARG A 210 -16.99 -12.89 17.99
C ARG A 210 -16.60 -13.21 19.43
N ASP A 211 -17.54 -13.67 20.25
CA ASP A 211 -17.29 -13.93 21.67
C ASP A 211 -16.33 -15.10 21.86
N ALA A 212 -16.44 -16.14 21.03
CA ALA A 212 -15.48 -17.25 21.00
C ALA A 212 -14.08 -16.75 20.59
N THR A 213 -14.00 -15.86 19.59
CA THR A 213 -12.74 -15.25 19.16
C THR A 213 -12.10 -14.43 20.29
N ARG A 214 -12.88 -13.60 21.00
CA ARG A 214 -12.40 -12.83 22.16
C ARG A 214 -11.92 -13.76 23.29
N SER A 215 -12.69 -14.80 23.59
CA SER A 215 -12.31 -15.80 24.59
C SER A 215 -10.99 -16.47 24.24
N TYR A 216 -10.83 -16.90 22.98
CA TYR A 216 -9.58 -17.49 22.49
C TYR A 216 -8.39 -16.53 22.66
N LEU A 217 -8.53 -15.27 22.23
CA LEU A 217 -7.46 -14.27 22.36
C LEU A 217 -7.08 -13.98 23.82
N SER A 218 -8.04 -14.04 24.76
CA SER A 218 -7.77 -13.83 26.19
C SER A 218 -6.93 -14.95 26.82
N THR A 219 -7.00 -16.15 26.26
CA THR A 219 -6.27 -17.33 26.73
C THR A 219 -5.10 -17.71 25.83
N PHE A 220 -4.86 -16.96 24.75
CA PHE A 220 -3.85 -17.26 23.74
C PHE A 220 -2.45 -17.47 24.34
N ARG A 221 -1.71 -18.44 23.80
CA ARG A 221 -0.32 -18.73 24.14
C ARG A 221 0.47 -18.92 22.84
N ALA A 222 1.59 -18.21 22.65
CA ALA A 222 2.39 -18.35 21.43
C ALA A 222 3.02 -19.75 21.26
N GLU A 223 3.08 -20.53 22.33
CA GLU A 223 3.50 -21.93 22.32
C GLU A 223 2.44 -22.87 21.76
N GLU A 224 1.19 -22.41 21.55
CA GLU A 224 0.17 -23.20 20.86
C GLU A 224 0.64 -23.54 19.44
N LYS A 225 0.47 -24.81 19.08
CA LYS A 225 0.95 -25.32 17.80
C LYS A 225 0.01 -24.96 16.66
N ASP A 226 -1.29 -25.07 16.89
CA ASP A 226 -2.32 -25.02 15.86
C ASP A 226 -3.36 -23.92 16.15
N LEU A 227 -3.83 -23.25 15.11
CA LEU A 227 -5.01 -22.39 15.20
C LEU A 227 -6.28 -23.26 15.19
N PRO A 228 -7.39 -22.81 15.80
CA PRO A 228 -8.66 -23.52 15.71
C PRO A 228 -9.05 -23.79 14.25
N THR A 229 -9.56 -24.99 13.96
CA THR A 229 -10.00 -25.35 12.60
C THR A 229 -11.09 -24.40 12.12
N GLY A 230 -10.93 -23.88 10.91
CA GLY A 230 -11.84 -22.90 10.32
C GLY A 230 -11.61 -21.46 10.80
N ALA A 231 -10.59 -21.21 11.64
CA ALA A 231 -10.15 -19.85 11.93
C ALA A 231 -9.84 -19.10 10.63
N ARG A 232 -10.22 -17.83 10.58
CA ARG A 232 -9.92 -16.94 9.47
C ARG A 232 -9.12 -15.75 9.99
N LEU A 233 -8.15 -15.33 9.20
CA LEU A 233 -7.40 -14.10 9.41
C LEU A 233 -7.60 -13.16 8.23
N ALA A 234 -7.71 -11.87 8.54
CA ALA A 234 -7.64 -10.80 7.56
C ALA A 234 -6.51 -9.83 7.94
N LEU A 235 -5.66 -9.48 6.98
CA LEU A 235 -4.77 -8.33 7.09
C LEU A 235 -5.33 -7.22 6.19
N VAL A 236 -5.75 -6.12 6.79
CA VAL A 236 -6.35 -4.98 6.08
C VAL A 236 -5.36 -3.83 6.07
N ARG A 237 -5.04 -3.32 4.89
CA ARG A 237 -4.26 -2.09 4.68
C ARG A 237 -5.22 -0.95 4.36
N GLN A 238 -5.18 0.13 5.13
CA GLN A 238 -5.90 1.37 4.83
C GLN A 238 -4.95 2.55 4.64
N LEU A 239 -5.29 3.37 3.66
CA LEU A 239 -4.51 4.53 3.25
C LEU A 239 -4.59 5.64 4.32
N LEU A 240 -3.44 6.23 4.67
CA LEU A 240 -3.36 7.46 5.45
C LEU A 240 -2.99 8.64 4.55
N VAL A 241 -3.47 9.83 4.93
CA VAL A 241 -3.19 11.12 4.28
C VAL A 241 -2.72 12.14 5.31
N ILE A 242 -2.19 13.25 4.84
CA ILE A 242 -1.88 14.43 5.65
C ILE A 242 -2.98 15.46 5.39
N ASP A 243 -3.65 15.92 6.45
CA ASP A 243 -4.67 16.97 6.33
C ASP A 243 -4.06 18.36 6.16
N ASP A 244 -4.92 19.36 5.90
CA ASP A 244 -4.53 20.75 5.69
C ASP A 244 -3.87 21.42 6.92
N ALA A 245 -3.94 20.79 8.09
CA ALA A 245 -3.27 21.18 9.31
C ALA A 245 -1.95 20.41 9.54
N GLY A 246 -1.47 19.65 8.55
CA GLY A 246 -0.23 18.86 8.66
C GLY A 246 -0.37 17.61 9.52
N VAL A 247 -1.59 17.17 9.83
CA VAL A 247 -1.87 16.04 10.71
C VAL A 247 -2.16 14.79 9.90
N VAL A 248 -1.49 13.68 10.22
CA VAL A 248 -1.79 12.37 9.63
C VAL A 248 -3.21 11.91 10.01
N ARG A 249 -4.02 11.54 9.01
CA ARG A 249 -5.41 11.09 9.15
C ARG A 249 -5.62 9.74 8.48
N GLN A 250 -6.49 8.96 9.09
CA GLN A 250 -7.07 7.75 8.48
C GLN A 250 -8.09 8.13 7.40
N THR A 251 -8.07 7.42 6.28
CA THR A 251 -9.11 7.49 5.24
C THR A 251 -10.00 6.24 5.28
N PRO A 252 -11.20 6.27 4.66
CA PRO A 252 -12.00 5.08 4.44
C PRO A 252 -11.53 4.22 3.25
N LEU A 253 -10.40 4.55 2.61
CA LEU A 253 -9.88 3.85 1.44
C LEU A 253 -9.05 2.63 1.88
N VAL A 254 -9.53 1.45 1.50
CA VAL A 254 -8.84 0.17 1.67
C VAL A 254 -7.94 -0.06 0.46
N GLU A 255 -6.65 -0.21 0.73
CA GLU A 255 -5.62 -0.49 -0.29
C GLU A 255 -5.45 -1.98 -0.51
N SER A 256 -5.56 -2.80 0.54
CA SER A 256 -5.53 -4.25 0.39
C SER A 256 -6.25 -5.00 1.50
N VAL A 257 -6.72 -6.20 1.15
CA VAL A 257 -7.21 -7.21 2.09
C VAL A 257 -6.56 -8.54 1.74
N HIS A 258 -5.82 -9.12 2.68
CA HIS A 258 -5.33 -10.50 2.55
C HIS A 258 -6.13 -11.39 3.50
N LEU A 259 -6.70 -12.48 2.97
CA LEU A 259 -7.51 -13.43 3.73
C LEU A 259 -6.82 -14.79 3.77
N SER A 260 -6.79 -15.41 4.93
CA SER A 260 -6.33 -16.78 5.11
C SER A 260 -7.35 -17.57 5.92
N THR A 261 -7.67 -18.78 5.47
CA THR A 261 -8.58 -19.70 6.16
C THR A 261 -7.81 -20.95 6.57
N TYR A 262 -7.86 -21.29 7.85
CA TYR A 262 -7.11 -22.36 8.47
C TYR A 262 -7.92 -23.65 8.50
N THR A 263 -8.08 -24.27 7.33
CA THR A 263 -8.69 -25.59 7.16
C THR A 263 -7.68 -26.65 6.69
N THR A 264 -6.61 -26.22 6.02
CA THR A 264 -5.46 -27.04 5.61
C THR A 264 -4.15 -26.29 5.92
N ALA A 265 -3.09 -27.03 6.28
CA ALA A 265 -1.78 -26.43 6.59
C ALA A 265 -0.79 -26.69 5.44
N PRO A 266 -0.13 -25.65 4.88
CA PRO A 266 -0.30 -24.20 5.13
C PRO A 266 -1.54 -23.61 4.43
N PRO A 267 -2.13 -22.51 4.94
CA PRO A 267 -3.27 -21.85 4.28
C PRO A 267 -2.85 -21.25 2.94
N GLN A 268 -3.73 -21.30 1.94
CA GLN A 268 -3.56 -20.55 0.70
C GLN A 268 -4.21 -19.17 0.87
N PRO A 269 -3.44 -18.06 0.86
CA PRO A 269 -4.01 -16.74 1.03
C PRO A 269 -4.74 -16.30 -0.25
N ALA A 270 -5.91 -15.70 -0.08
CA ALA A 270 -6.49 -14.83 -1.09
C ALA A 270 -6.03 -13.39 -0.82
N ALA A 271 -5.77 -12.62 -1.86
CA ALA A 271 -5.42 -11.21 -1.72
C ALA A 271 -6.25 -10.37 -2.68
N PHE A 272 -6.65 -9.20 -2.20
CA PHE A 272 -7.38 -8.19 -2.96
C PHE A 272 -6.60 -6.90 -2.84
N LEU A 273 -6.21 -6.30 -3.96
CA LEU A 273 -5.39 -5.09 -3.99
C LEU A 273 -6.15 -3.98 -4.72
N MET A 274 -5.95 -2.75 -4.28
CA MET A 274 -6.49 -1.57 -4.93
C MET A 274 -5.75 -1.31 -6.24
N SER A 275 -6.53 -1.19 -7.31
CA SER A 275 -6.19 -0.56 -8.56
C SER A 275 -6.68 0.89 -8.51
N ARG A 276 -5.78 1.85 -8.65
CA ARG A 276 -6.09 3.29 -8.80
C ARG A 276 -6.99 3.48 -10.01
N ARG A 277 -6.67 2.81 -11.12
CA ARG A 277 -7.47 2.91 -12.36
C ARG A 277 -8.92 2.49 -12.10
N LEU A 278 -9.15 1.35 -11.44
CA LEU A 278 -10.50 0.89 -11.14
C LEU A 278 -11.18 1.78 -10.08
N LEU A 279 -10.44 2.23 -9.06
CA LEU A 279 -10.96 3.12 -8.01
C LEU A 279 -11.47 4.43 -8.62
N LEU A 280 -10.64 5.09 -9.45
CA LEU A 280 -10.96 6.38 -10.04
C LEU A 280 -12.00 6.28 -11.17
N ALA A 281 -12.12 5.11 -11.80
CA ALA A 281 -13.22 4.81 -12.71
C ALA A 281 -14.53 4.42 -12.00
N GLY A 282 -14.53 4.30 -10.66
CA GLY A 282 -15.71 3.89 -9.89
C GLY A 282 -16.12 2.43 -10.11
N ILE A 283 -15.19 1.57 -10.52
CA ILE A 283 -15.45 0.16 -10.85
C ILE A 283 -15.11 -0.71 -9.64
N ALA A 284 -16.10 -1.46 -9.12
CA ALA A 284 -15.91 -2.45 -8.05
C ALA A 284 -15.17 -1.93 -6.80
N GLY A 285 -15.35 -0.64 -6.46
CA GLY A 285 -14.62 -0.02 -5.35
C GLY A 285 -13.09 0.00 -5.54
N GLY A 286 -12.61 -0.21 -6.77
CA GLY A 286 -11.20 -0.25 -7.09
C GLY A 286 -10.41 -1.43 -6.55
N LEU A 287 -11.01 -2.40 -5.85
CA LEU A 287 -10.30 -3.62 -5.46
C LEU A 287 -10.33 -4.65 -6.58
N ALA A 288 -9.29 -5.47 -6.67
CA ALA A 288 -9.23 -6.60 -7.60
C ALA A 288 -8.59 -7.81 -6.93
N ALA A 289 -9.15 -9.00 -7.18
CA ALA A 289 -8.58 -10.27 -6.73
C ALA A 289 -7.24 -10.54 -7.43
N VAL A 290 -6.21 -10.82 -6.63
CA VAL A 290 -4.88 -11.18 -7.13
C VAL A 290 -4.91 -12.56 -7.76
N GLN A 291 -4.53 -12.63 -9.03
CA GLN A 291 -4.44 -13.89 -9.76
C GLN A 291 -3.27 -14.74 -9.25
N VAL A 292 -3.40 -16.07 -9.34
CA VAL A 292 -2.41 -17.04 -8.84
C VAL A 292 -1.02 -16.89 -9.47
N ASP A 293 -0.97 -16.36 -10.69
CA ASP A 293 0.24 -16.10 -11.47
C ASP A 293 0.63 -14.62 -11.52
N ALA A 294 -0.08 -13.75 -10.79
CA ALA A 294 0.26 -12.33 -10.69
C ALA A 294 1.67 -12.13 -10.15
N ARG A 295 2.41 -11.18 -10.74
CA ARG A 295 3.82 -10.95 -10.43
C ARG A 295 4.15 -9.49 -10.08
N SER A 296 5.15 -9.31 -9.22
CA SER A 296 5.70 -8.01 -8.80
C SER A 296 7.23 -7.97 -8.91
N PHE A 297 7.79 -6.76 -9.05
CA PHE A 297 9.24 -6.49 -8.97
C PHE A 297 9.74 -6.40 -7.53
N THR A 298 8.86 -6.02 -6.62
CA THR A 298 9.17 -5.87 -5.21
C THR A 298 8.74 -7.13 -4.45
N ARG A 299 9.64 -7.62 -3.58
CA ARG A 299 9.34 -8.64 -2.56
C ARG A 299 8.93 -8.00 -1.21
N GLY A 300 8.98 -6.66 -1.16
CA GLY A 300 8.96 -5.82 0.03
C GLY A 300 9.79 -4.55 -0.24
N PRO A 301 10.00 -3.68 0.77
CA PRO A 301 10.70 -2.38 0.62
C PRO A 301 12.20 -2.52 0.32
N GLU A 302 12.79 -3.68 0.61
CA GLU A 302 14.23 -3.93 0.44
C GLU A 302 14.53 -4.68 -0.86
N ALA A 303 13.74 -4.43 -1.91
CA ALA A 303 14.00 -5.03 -3.21
C ALA A 303 15.16 -4.29 -3.91
N TYR A 304 16.37 -4.74 -3.57
CA TYR A 304 17.64 -4.61 -4.29
C TYR A 304 18.45 -3.34 -4.11
N THR A 305 19.74 -3.53 -3.82
CA THR A 305 20.79 -2.53 -4.02
C THR A 305 21.01 -2.22 -5.50
N ASP A 306 20.65 -3.16 -6.39
CA ASP A 306 20.80 -3.03 -7.84
C ASP A 306 19.44 -2.75 -8.49
N ASP A 307 19.34 -1.68 -9.28
CA ASP A 307 18.12 -1.30 -9.98
C ASP A 307 17.83 -2.29 -11.13
N PRO A 308 16.75 -3.11 -11.06
CA PRO A 308 16.45 -4.11 -12.08
C PRO A 308 16.10 -3.50 -13.44
N PHE A 309 15.82 -2.19 -13.48
CA PHE A 309 15.57 -1.43 -14.69
C PHE A 309 16.86 -0.93 -15.37
N ARG A 310 18.04 -1.14 -14.74
CA ARG A 310 19.36 -0.77 -15.27
C ARG A 310 20.22 -1.93 -15.78
N GLU A 311 19.91 -3.16 -15.39
CA GLU A 311 20.80 -4.32 -15.54
C GLU A 311 20.98 -4.87 -16.99
N PRO A 312 22.11 -5.54 -17.30
CA PRO A 312 22.49 -5.98 -18.65
C PRO A 312 21.67 -7.18 -19.15
N ALA A 313 21.83 -7.51 -20.44
CA ALA A 313 21.03 -8.48 -21.20
C ALA A 313 20.79 -9.87 -20.56
N ALA A 314 21.57 -10.25 -19.54
CA ALA A 314 21.53 -11.53 -18.83
C ALA A 314 20.72 -11.53 -17.51
N SER A 315 20.18 -10.39 -17.09
CA SER A 315 19.47 -10.27 -15.80
C SER A 315 18.10 -10.97 -15.80
N PRO A 316 17.74 -11.73 -14.75
CA PRO A 316 16.45 -12.43 -14.68
C PRO A 316 15.24 -11.47 -14.68
N PHE A 317 15.44 -10.18 -14.37
CA PHE A 317 14.39 -9.15 -14.42
C PHE A 317 14.00 -8.73 -15.85
N ARG A 318 14.81 -9.07 -16.88
CA ARG A 318 14.53 -8.69 -18.28
C ARG A 318 13.23 -9.26 -18.83
N GLN A 319 12.76 -10.37 -18.26
CA GLN A 319 11.53 -11.03 -18.68
C GLN A 319 10.27 -10.46 -17.99
N GLY A 320 10.44 -9.45 -17.12
CA GLY A 320 9.36 -8.85 -16.34
C GLY A 320 9.47 -9.16 -14.85
N PRO A 321 8.40 -8.89 -14.08
CA PRO A 321 8.44 -9.02 -12.63
C PRO A 321 8.64 -10.49 -12.21
N PRO A 322 9.68 -10.81 -11.42
CA PRO A 322 10.06 -12.20 -11.19
C PRO A 322 9.26 -12.86 -10.06
N PHE A 323 8.65 -12.10 -9.16
CA PHE A 323 8.07 -12.64 -7.93
C PHE A 323 6.57 -12.84 -8.04
N LYS A 324 6.09 -14.02 -7.65
CA LYS A 324 4.65 -14.25 -7.51
C LYS A 324 4.13 -13.52 -6.29
N VAL A 325 3.08 -12.71 -6.47
CA VAL A 325 2.51 -11.87 -5.40
C VAL A 325 2.05 -12.74 -4.22
N LEU A 326 1.22 -13.76 -4.47
CA LEU A 326 0.70 -14.62 -3.40
C LEU A 326 1.77 -15.47 -2.70
N ALA A 327 2.91 -15.73 -3.35
CA ALA A 327 4.02 -16.46 -2.75
C ALA A 327 4.89 -15.59 -1.82
N SER A 328 4.85 -14.26 -1.97
CA SER A 328 5.67 -13.34 -1.18
C SER A 328 5.33 -13.37 0.31
N CYS A 329 4.07 -13.64 0.67
CA CYS A 329 3.64 -13.75 2.07
C CYS A 329 4.37 -14.89 2.80
N ALA A 330 4.64 -16.00 2.10
CA ALA A 330 5.34 -17.16 2.67
C ALA A 330 6.79 -16.84 3.05
N ASP A 331 7.40 -15.77 2.54
CA ASP A 331 8.77 -15.41 2.94
C ASP A 331 8.85 -15.08 4.44
N CYS A 332 7.79 -14.50 5.02
CA CYS A 332 7.70 -14.16 6.44
C CYS A 332 6.75 -15.07 7.24
N HIS A 333 5.82 -15.75 6.57
CA HIS A 333 4.73 -16.54 7.18
C HIS A 333 4.79 -18.05 6.81
N HIS A 334 5.99 -18.63 6.71
CA HIS A 334 6.20 -20.02 6.23
C HIS A 334 5.89 -21.13 7.25
N ALA A 335 5.71 -20.80 8.53
CA ALA A 335 5.42 -21.81 9.55
C ALA A 335 3.94 -22.22 9.54
N ALA A 336 3.59 -23.30 10.24
CA ALA A 336 2.20 -23.77 10.37
C ALA A 336 1.54 -23.22 11.64
N GLY A 337 0.19 -23.28 11.68
CA GLY A 337 -0.61 -22.95 12.86
C GLY A 337 -0.38 -21.53 13.36
N VAL A 338 -0.23 -21.34 14.68
CA VAL A 338 -0.03 -20.01 15.28
C VAL A 338 1.21 -19.32 14.72
N GLN A 339 2.28 -20.06 14.45
CA GLN A 339 3.52 -19.50 13.89
C GLN A 339 3.37 -19.03 12.44
N SER A 340 2.31 -19.45 11.73
CA SER A 340 2.00 -18.89 10.40
C SER A 340 1.46 -17.45 10.49
N MET A 341 0.74 -17.13 11.56
CA MET A 341 0.21 -15.80 11.83
C MET A 341 1.32 -14.88 12.32
N LEU A 342 2.26 -15.44 13.09
CA LEU A 342 3.39 -14.69 13.60
C LEU A 342 4.45 -14.52 12.51
N SER A 343 4.83 -13.28 12.17
CA SER A 343 5.94 -13.06 11.25
C SER A 343 7.26 -13.47 11.93
N ALA A 344 7.75 -14.67 11.64
CA ALA A 344 8.97 -15.22 12.20
C ALA A 344 10.06 -15.27 11.11
N ARG A 345 10.97 -14.29 11.09
CA ARG A 345 12.28 -14.47 10.44
C ARG A 345 13.41 -14.21 11.43
N ARG A 346 14.34 -15.18 11.51
CA ARG A 346 15.71 -14.98 11.98
C ARG A 346 16.52 -14.34 10.84
N GLY A 347 16.98 -13.10 11.05
CA GLY A 347 18.32 -12.66 10.63
C GLY A 347 18.62 -12.39 9.15
N HIS A 348 17.73 -11.80 8.35
CA HIS A 348 18.13 -11.30 7.01
C HIS A 348 17.83 -9.82 6.73
N LEU A 349 17.09 -9.13 7.60
CA LEU A 349 16.68 -7.72 7.42
C LEU A 349 17.23 -6.80 8.54
N GLY A 350 18.12 -7.28 9.41
CA GLY A 350 18.46 -6.57 10.66
C GLY A 350 17.26 -6.35 11.62
N LEU A 351 16.06 -6.82 11.25
CA LEU A 351 14.86 -6.81 12.05
C LEU A 351 14.90 -8.01 13.01
N ASP A 352 15.45 -7.81 14.20
CA ASP A 352 15.33 -8.77 15.28
C ASP A 352 13.85 -8.91 15.70
N VAL A 353 13.24 -10.04 15.32
CA VAL A 353 12.09 -10.69 15.97
C VAL A 353 10.90 -9.76 16.28
N LEU A 354 9.90 -9.73 15.40
CA LEU A 354 8.84 -8.70 15.41
C LEU A 354 7.49 -9.06 16.03
N ILE A 355 7.32 -10.18 16.74
CA ILE A 355 6.18 -10.36 17.63
C ILE A 355 6.69 -11.01 18.92
N GLY A 356 6.50 -10.36 20.07
CA GLY A 356 6.67 -11.07 21.33
C GLY A 356 5.56 -12.12 21.50
N PRO A 357 5.68 -13.04 22.47
CA PRO A 357 4.83 -14.24 22.55
C PRO A 357 3.34 -13.99 22.84
N GLY A 358 2.87 -12.75 22.79
CA GLY A 358 1.51 -12.40 23.19
C GLY A 358 0.80 -11.56 22.13
N ILE A 359 -0.30 -12.10 21.63
CA ILE A 359 -1.35 -11.31 21.01
C ILE A 359 -2.52 -11.19 21.98
N ALA A 360 -3.30 -10.13 21.85
CA ALA A 360 -4.57 -9.98 22.54
C ALA A 360 -5.58 -9.27 21.65
N GLU A 361 -6.81 -9.22 22.12
CA GLU A 361 -7.80 -8.34 21.52
C GLU A 361 -7.32 -6.88 21.55
N SER A 362 -7.52 -6.20 20.42
CA SER A 362 -7.34 -4.77 20.25
C SER A 362 -8.61 -4.16 19.65
N THR A 363 -8.52 -2.90 19.22
CA THR A 363 -9.57 -2.23 18.45
C THR A 363 -8.98 -1.64 17.20
N TRP A 364 -9.79 -1.49 16.16
CA TRP A 364 -9.41 -0.80 14.93
C TRP A 364 -8.75 0.55 15.23
N SER A 365 -9.40 1.39 16.06
CA SER A 365 -8.91 2.72 16.41
C SER A 365 -7.61 2.70 17.21
N ALA A 366 -7.34 1.66 18.01
CA ALA A 366 -6.08 1.52 18.74
C ALA A 366 -4.92 1.23 17.78
N GLU A 367 -5.09 0.30 16.85
CA GLU A 367 -4.06 -0.03 15.85
C GLU A 367 -3.80 1.17 14.91
N VAL A 368 -4.85 1.88 14.47
CA VAL A 368 -4.70 3.13 13.69
C VAL A 368 -3.90 4.18 14.45
N ARG A 369 -4.24 4.42 15.72
CA ARG A 369 -3.53 5.40 16.55
C ARG A 369 -2.06 5.00 16.71
N GLY A 370 -1.79 3.73 17.00
CA GLY A 370 -0.43 3.24 17.15
C GLY A 370 0.40 3.38 15.86
N ALA A 371 -0.19 3.16 14.68
CA ALA A 371 0.48 3.36 13.39
C ALA A 371 0.82 4.83 13.15
N ILE A 372 -0.10 5.74 13.46
CA ILE A 372 0.11 7.19 13.37
C ILE A 372 1.19 7.65 14.35
N ASP A 373 1.12 7.22 15.61
CA ASP A 373 2.11 7.58 16.63
C ASP A 373 3.50 7.02 16.27
N TRP A 374 3.56 5.81 15.71
CA TRP A 374 4.79 5.25 15.18
C TRP A 374 5.36 6.12 14.05
N LYS A 375 4.55 6.51 13.05
CA LYS A 375 5.00 7.40 11.97
C LYS A 375 5.52 8.73 12.51
N ARG A 376 4.82 9.32 13.49
CA ARG A 376 5.21 10.58 14.12
C ARG A 376 6.56 10.53 14.84
N SER A 377 6.97 9.35 15.30
CA SER A 377 8.27 9.15 15.93
C SER A 377 9.44 9.05 14.94
N ARG A 378 9.18 9.03 13.64
CA ARG A 378 10.22 8.82 12.62
C ARG A 378 10.90 10.12 12.19
N TYR A 379 12.17 9.97 11.83
CA TYR A 379 12.99 11.05 11.28
C TYR A 379 12.39 11.65 10.00
N ASP A 380 11.97 10.80 9.05
CA ASP A 380 11.34 11.23 7.80
C ASP A 380 10.10 12.11 8.02
N TRP A 381 9.26 11.77 9.00
CA TRP A 381 8.14 12.59 9.42
C TRP A 381 8.57 13.91 10.08
N GLY A 382 9.57 13.88 10.95
CA GLY A 382 10.11 15.08 11.58
C GLY A 382 10.60 16.11 10.55
N LEU A 383 11.25 15.64 9.48
CA LEU A 383 11.63 16.49 8.36
C LEU A 383 10.42 17.04 7.59
N LEU A 384 9.45 16.18 7.25
CA LEU A 384 8.27 16.60 6.50
C LEU A 384 7.43 17.62 7.27
N SER A 385 7.07 17.30 8.51
CA SER A 385 6.28 18.17 9.38
C SER A 385 6.96 19.51 9.61
N GLY A 386 8.27 19.54 9.88
CA GLY A 386 9.01 20.80 10.02
C GLY A 386 9.04 21.65 8.74
N MET A 387 9.01 21.04 7.55
CA MET A 387 8.88 21.77 6.29
C MET A 387 7.45 22.27 6.06
N LEU A 388 6.43 21.47 6.40
CA LEU A 388 5.02 21.86 6.31
C LEU A 388 4.70 23.06 7.22
N ASP A 389 5.21 23.06 8.45
CA ASP A 389 5.07 24.15 9.42
C ASP A 389 5.74 25.46 8.95
N GLY A 390 6.69 25.37 8.02
CA GLY A 390 7.45 26.50 7.49
C GLY A 390 6.93 27.06 6.16
N LEU A 391 5.92 26.44 5.54
CA LEU A 391 5.21 26.97 4.36
C LEU A 391 4.20 28.05 4.76
#